data_AF-A0A6B3HQH7-F1
#
_entry.id   AF-A0A6B3HQH7-F1
#
_cell.length_a   1.000
_cell.length_b   1.000
_cell.length_c   1.000
_cell.angle_alpha   90.00
_cell.angle_beta   90.00
_cell.angle_gamma   90.00
#
_symmetry.space_group_name_H-M   'P 1'
#
loop_
_entity.id
_entity.type
_entity.pdbx_description
1 polymer ?
#
loop_
_entity_poly.entity_id
_entity_poly.type
_entity_poly.pdbx_seq_one_letter_code
_entity_poly.pdbx_strand_id
1 'polypeptide(L)'
;LVKIDPKSIGVGQYQHDLSEVKLSRSLDAVVEDCVNGVGVDVNTASAPLLSRVSGISSGLAENIVTHRDTNGPFRSRKALKDVARLGPKAYEQCAGFLRIRGGDDPLDGSSVHPEAYPVVRRMG
;
A
#
# COMPACT_ATOMS: atom_id res chain seq x y z
N LEU A 1 -21.41 -55.91 -29.33
CA LEU A 1 -20.09 -56.22 -28.73
C LEU A 1 -19.25 -54.95 -28.79
N VAL A 2 -19.49 -53.99 -27.90
CA VAL A 2 -18.74 -53.75 -26.64
C VAL A 2 -17.26 -53.42 -26.90
N LYS A 3 -16.88 -52.14 -26.77
CA LYS A 3 -15.94 -51.63 -25.75
C LYS A 3 -15.85 -50.08 -25.81
N ILE A 4 -16.05 -49.48 -24.64
CA ILE A 4 -16.03 -48.05 -24.30
C ILE A 4 -14.63 -47.63 -23.79
N ASP A 5 -14.24 -46.38 -24.10
CA ASP A 5 -13.33 -45.33 -23.50
C ASP A 5 -12.35 -45.64 -22.33
N PRO A 6 -11.24 -44.87 -22.10
CA PRO A 6 -11.29 -43.41 -21.82
C PRO A 6 -10.01 -42.58 -22.10
N LYS A 7 -10.10 -41.49 -22.90
CA LYS A 7 -9.23 -40.29 -22.68
C LYS A 7 -9.96 -38.97 -22.95
N SER A 8 -11.17 -38.87 -22.42
CA SER A 8 -11.63 -37.66 -21.74
C SER A 8 -11.46 -37.89 -20.23
N ILE A 9 -10.27 -37.65 -19.69
CA ILE A 9 -10.06 -37.57 -18.24
C ILE A 9 -9.60 -36.16 -17.96
N GLY A 10 -10.52 -35.36 -17.42
CA GLY A 10 -10.26 -33.99 -17.01
C GLY A 10 -9.07 -33.91 -16.07
N VAL A 11 -8.07 -33.15 -16.48
CA VAL A 11 -7.07 -32.57 -15.58
C VAL A 11 -7.39 -31.08 -15.53
N GLY A 12 -7.90 -30.67 -14.38
CA GLY A 12 -8.87 -29.59 -14.27
C GLY A 12 -8.35 -28.20 -14.61
N GLN A 13 -9.32 -27.30 -14.81
CA GLN A 13 -9.13 -25.85 -14.97
C GLN A 13 -8.41 -25.15 -13.81
N TYR A 14 -7.86 -25.89 -12.84
CA TYR A 14 -7.17 -25.36 -11.65
C TYR A 14 -5.65 -25.49 -11.71
N GLN A 15 -5.04 -26.21 -12.66
CA GLN A 15 -3.58 -26.41 -12.65
C GLN A 15 -2.78 -25.27 -13.29
N HIS A 16 -3.38 -24.50 -14.20
CA HIS A 16 -2.73 -23.35 -14.83
C HIS A 16 -2.89 -22.08 -13.97
N ASP A 17 -4.04 -21.91 -13.32
CA ASP A 17 -4.32 -20.73 -12.48
C ASP A 17 -3.51 -20.73 -11.17
N LEU A 18 -3.18 -21.91 -10.62
CA LEU A 18 -2.47 -21.99 -9.34
C LEU A 18 -1.00 -21.54 -9.40
N SER A 19 -0.33 -21.71 -10.53
CA SER A 19 1.07 -21.27 -10.70
C SER A 19 1.14 -19.77 -10.96
N GLU A 20 0.25 -19.23 -11.79
CA GLU A 20 0.18 -17.81 -12.12
C GLU A 20 -0.29 -16.96 -10.92
N VAL A 21 -1.28 -17.44 -10.16
CA VAL A 21 -1.74 -16.77 -8.91
C VAL A 21 -0.65 -16.78 -7.83
N LYS A 22 0.11 -17.87 -7.66
CA LYS A 22 1.21 -17.92 -6.68
C LYS A 22 2.39 -17.05 -7.09
N LEU A 23 2.70 -16.99 -8.39
CA LEU A 23 3.78 -16.15 -8.91
C LEU A 23 3.43 -14.67 -8.77
N SER A 24 2.22 -14.26 -9.15
CA SER A 24 1.73 -12.89 -8.97
C SER A 24 1.79 -12.48 -7.50
N ARG A 25 1.31 -13.32 -6.58
CA ARG A 25 1.39 -13.05 -5.13
C ARG A 25 2.82 -12.88 -4.62
N SER A 26 3.77 -13.67 -5.12
CA SER A 26 5.17 -13.56 -4.71
C SER A 26 5.80 -12.27 -5.22
N LEU A 27 5.47 -11.87 -6.45
CA LEU A 27 5.94 -10.61 -7.02
C LEU A 27 5.32 -9.40 -6.30
N ASP A 28 4.04 -9.48 -5.97
CA ASP A 28 3.34 -8.45 -5.20
C ASP A 28 3.96 -8.27 -3.81
N ALA A 29 4.32 -9.37 -3.13
CA ALA A 29 4.98 -9.31 -1.82
C ALA A 29 6.37 -8.64 -1.88
N VAL A 30 7.18 -8.94 -2.90
CA VAL A 30 8.50 -8.29 -3.07
C VAL A 30 8.36 -6.79 -3.35
N VAL A 31 7.37 -6.40 -4.15
CA VAL A 31 7.08 -4.99 -4.42
C VAL A 31 6.61 -4.28 -3.15
N GLU A 32 5.73 -4.89 -2.37
CA GLU A 32 5.30 -4.34 -1.07
C GLU A 32 6.49 -4.17 -0.11
N ASP A 33 7.38 -5.15 0.00
CA ASP A 33 8.56 -5.08 0.87
C ASP A 33 9.52 -3.95 0.46
N CYS A 34 9.78 -3.79 -0.84
CA CYS A 34 10.62 -2.68 -1.32
C CYS A 34 9.96 -1.31 -1.07
N VAL A 35 8.66 -1.20 -1.32
CA VAL A 35 7.89 0.03 -1.14
C VAL A 35 7.84 0.43 0.34
N ASN A 36 7.62 -0.53 1.23
CA ASN A 36 7.57 -0.30 2.67
C ASN A 36 8.98 -0.06 3.27
N GLY A 37 10.04 -0.68 2.73
CA GLY A 37 11.41 -0.46 3.19
C GLY A 37 11.98 0.93 2.86
N VAL A 38 11.63 1.49 1.70
CA VAL A 38 12.09 2.82 1.26
C VAL A 38 11.14 3.94 1.71
N GLY A 39 9.85 3.64 1.78
CA GLY A 39 8.80 4.62 2.00
C GLY A 39 8.44 5.39 0.73
N VAL A 40 7.21 5.89 0.70
CA VAL A 40 6.59 6.51 -0.47
C VAL A 40 6.24 7.96 -0.19
N ASP A 41 6.65 8.85 -1.07
CA ASP A 41 6.26 10.26 -0.99
C ASP A 41 4.80 10.43 -1.41
N VAL A 42 3.96 10.78 -0.43
CA VAL A 42 2.50 10.84 -0.63
C VAL A 42 2.07 11.97 -1.57
N ASN A 43 2.91 13.00 -1.74
CA ASN A 43 2.59 14.14 -2.61
C ASN A 43 2.94 13.87 -4.08
N THR A 44 3.82 12.91 -4.37
CA THR A 44 4.26 12.62 -5.75
C THR A 44 3.90 11.23 -6.24
N ALA A 45 3.59 10.30 -5.34
CA ALA A 45 3.28 8.92 -5.70
C ALA A 45 2.01 8.80 -6.54
N SER A 46 2.02 7.87 -7.50
CA SER A 46 0.82 7.51 -8.26
C SER A 46 -0.11 6.64 -7.42
N ALA A 47 -1.40 6.57 -7.77
CA ALA A 47 -2.36 5.70 -7.07
C ALA A 47 -1.92 4.22 -7.07
N PRO A 48 -1.42 3.63 -8.19
CA PRO A 48 -0.93 2.26 -8.16
C PRO A 48 0.27 2.02 -7.24
N LEU A 49 1.12 3.04 -7.02
CA LEU A 49 2.24 2.93 -6.07
C LEU A 49 1.73 3.02 -4.64
N LEU A 50 0.79 3.93 -4.36
CA LEU A 50 0.16 4.07 -3.05
C LEU A 50 -0.59 2.81 -2.65
N SER A 51 -1.24 2.10 -3.59
CA SER A 51 -1.93 0.84 -3.29
C SER A 51 -1.01 -0.33 -2.94
N ARG A 52 0.32 -0.15 -3.04
CA ARG A 52 1.32 -1.12 -2.55
C ARG A 52 1.78 -0.84 -1.11
N VAL A 53 1.29 0.24 -0.51
CA VAL A 53 1.62 0.59 0.87
C VAL A 53 0.69 -0.18 1.81
N SER A 54 1.25 -0.70 2.91
CA SER A 54 0.48 -1.41 3.92
C SER A 54 -0.71 -0.58 4.42
N GLY A 55 -1.90 -1.17 4.44
CA GLY A 55 -3.14 -0.50 4.85
C GLY A 55 -3.80 0.39 3.79
N ILE A 56 -3.25 0.48 2.57
CA ILE A 56 -3.83 1.28 1.47
C ILE A 56 -4.41 0.37 0.38
N SER A 57 -5.74 0.35 0.24
CA SER A 57 -6.41 -0.29 -0.89
C SER A 57 -6.39 0.60 -2.14
N SER A 58 -6.66 0.04 -3.33
CA SER A 58 -6.73 0.82 -4.58
C SER A 58 -7.69 2.00 -4.50
N GLY A 59 -8.89 1.80 -3.92
CA GLY A 59 -9.85 2.91 -3.74
C GLY A 59 -9.38 3.96 -2.73
N LEU A 60 -8.63 3.56 -1.69
CA LEU A 60 -8.04 4.52 -0.76
C LEU A 60 -6.88 5.30 -1.41
N ALA A 61 -6.08 4.64 -2.26
CA ALA A 61 -5.05 5.31 -3.04
C ALA A 61 -5.62 6.39 -3.97
N GLU A 62 -6.73 6.09 -4.67
CA GLU A 62 -7.46 7.07 -5.47
C GLU A 62 -7.98 8.24 -4.62
N ASN A 63 -8.52 7.96 -3.43
CA ASN A 63 -8.97 9.01 -2.52
C ASN A 63 -7.82 9.91 -2.06
N ILE A 64 -6.63 9.36 -1.80
CA ILE A 64 -5.44 10.15 -1.42
C ILE A 64 -5.02 11.09 -2.55
N VAL A 65 -4.96 10.58 -3.79
CA VAL A 65 -4.62 11.40 -4.97
C VAL A 65 -5.68 12.49 -5.18
N THR A 66 -6.96 12.12 -5.15
CA THR A 66 -8.07 13.07 -5.29
C THR A 66 -8.02 14.16 -4.21
N HIS A 67 -7.70 13.78 -2.96
CA HIS A 67 -7.59 14.72 -1.86
C HIS A 67 -6.47 15.74 -2.08
N ARG A 68 -5.26 15.31 -2.49
CA ARG A 68 -4.17 16.27 -2.76
C ARG A 68 -4.43 17.13 -3.99
N ASP A 69 -5.12 16.59 -5.00
CA ASP A 69 -5.44 17.34 -6.22
C ASP A 69 -6.48 18.43 -5.93
N THR A 70 -7.38 18.19 -4.97
CA THR A 70 -8.44 19.12 -4.58
C THR A 70 -8.01 20.12 -3.50
N ASN A 71 -7.23 19.69 -2.51
CA ASN A 71 -6.89 20.48 -1.32
C ASN A 71 -5.44 21.00 -1.35
N GLY A 72 -4.66 20.60 -2.36
CA GLY A 72 -3.22 20.85 -2.43
C GLY A 72 -2.41 19.77 -1.70
N PRO A 73 -1.07 19.89 -1.74
CA PRO A 73 -0.17 18.88 -1.18
C PRO A 73 -0.33 18.76 0.34
N PHE A 74 -0.18 17.53 0.86
CA PHE A 74 -0.14 17.27 2.29
C PHE A 74 1.08 17.95 2.93
N ARG A 75 0.83 18.71 3.99
CA ARG A 75 1.87 19.39 4.79
C ARG A 75 2.33 18.59 6.01
N SER A 76 1.49 17.67 6.49
CA SER A 76 1.82 16.78 7.61
C SER A 76 1.11 15.45 7.51
N ARG A 77 1.63 14.40 8.16
CA ARG A 77 0.95 13.09 8.16
C ARG A 77 -0.42 13.16 8.80
N LYS A 78 -0.62 14.06 9.76
CA LYS A 78 -1.92 14.27 10.42
C LYS A 78 -3.01 14.64 9.42
N ALA A 79 -2.69 15.39 8.36
CA ALA A 79 -3.64 15.77 7.31
C ALA A 79 -4.15 14.58 6.50
N LEU A 80 -3.46 13.43 6.51
CA LEU A 80 -3.99 12.21 5.88
C LEU A 80 -5.29 11.75 6.53
N LYS A 81 -5.54 12.09 7.79
CA LYS A 81 -6.80 11.76 8.49
C LYS A 81 -8.03 12.43 7.87
N ASP A 82 -7.83 13.47 7.07
CA ASP A 82 -8.90 14.17 6.34
C ASP A 82 -9.23 13.50 5.00
N VAL A 83 -8.49 12.45 4.61
CA VAL A 83 -8.77 11.65 3.42
C VAL A 83 -10.02 10.80 3.64
N ALA A 84 -10.94 10.88 2.68
CA ALA A 84 -12.17 10.11 2.72
C ALA A 84 -11.90 8.60 2.87
N ARG A 85 -12.58 7.98 3.83
CA ARG A 85 -12.50 6.54 4.14
C ARG A 85 -11.14 6.07 4.69
N LEU A 86 -10.23 6.98 5.06
CA LEU A 86 -9.05 6.60 5.82
C LEU A 86 -9.40 6.40 7.31
N GLY A 87 -9.61 5.14 7.69
CA GLY A 87 -9.87 4.79 9.09
C GLY A 87 -8.62 4.84 9.98
N PRO A 88 -8.78 4.89 11.32
CA PRO A 88 -7.66 4.99 12.25
C PRO A 88 -6.67 3.83 12.14
N LYS A 89 -7.16 2.60 11.93
CA LYS A 89 -6.32 1.41 11.73
C LYS A 89 -5.52 1.46 10.43
N ALA A 90 -6.16 1.92 9.34
CA ALA A 90 -5.48 2.07 8.05
C ALA A 90 -4.40 3.16 8.14
N TYR A 91 -4.71 4.27 8.83
CA TYR A 91 -3.75 5.33 9.12
C TYR A 91 -2.55 4.83 9.91
N GLU A 92 -2.76 4.08 10.99
CA GLU A 92 -1.69 3.49 11.79
C GLU A 92 -0.80 2.56 10.96
N GLN A 93 -1.39 1.74 10.09
CA GLN A 93 -0.63 0.84 9.22
C GLN A 93 0.19 1.58 8.16
N CYS A 94 -0.35 2.65 7.55
CA CYS A 94 0.30 3.30 6.42
C CYS A 94 1.22 4.46 6.82
N ALA A 95 0.98 5.13 7.95
CA ALA A 95 1.67 6.37 8.31
C ALA A 95 3.19 6.20 8.50
N GLY A 96 3.66 5.00 8.81
CA GLY A 96 5.09 4.66 8.91
C GLY A 96 5.81 4.55 7.58
N PHE A 97 5.07 4.38 6.48
CA PHE A 97 5.59 4.18 5.14
C PHE A 97 5.41 5.40 4.25
N LEU A 98 4.45 6.27 4.58
CA LEU A 98 4.25 7.52 3.86
C LEU A 98 5.26 8.59 4.30
N ARG A 99 5.79 9.33 3.34
CA ARG A 99 6.76 10.42 3.52
C ARG A 99 6.16 11.70 3.00
N ILE A 100 6.44 12.82 3.66
CA ILE A 100 6.09 14.16 3.19
C ILE A 100 7.39 14.96 3.12
N ARG A 101 7.91 15.17 1.91
CA ARG A 101 9.09 16.02 1.70
C ARG A 101 8.67 17.50 1.75
N GLY A 102 9.41 18.30 2.51
CA GLY A 102 9.09 19.72 2.68
C GLY A 102 7.81 19.98 3.48
N GLY A 103 7.39 19.02 4.31
CA GLY A 103 6.29 19.19 5.27
C GLY A 103 6.68 20.08 6.45
N ASP A 104 5.70 20.37 7.30
CA ASP A 104 5.87 21.24 8.46
C ASP A 104 6.68 20.57 9.58
N ASP A 105 6.62 19.24 9.67
CA ASP A 105 7.39 18.44 10.62
C ASP A 105 8.52 17.70 9.88
N PRO A 106 9.81 17.92 10.22
CA PRO A 106 10.92 17.20 9.59
C PRO A 106 10.83 15.67 9.82
N LEU A 107 10.15 15.23 10.88
CA LEU A 107 9.94 13.80 11.15
C LEU A 107 8.98 13.16 10.14
N ASP A 108 8.12 13.92 9.46
CA ASP A 108 7.22 13.40 8.42
C ASP A 108 7.99 12.94 7.16
N GLY A 109 9.20 13.48 6.95
CA GLY A 109 10.14 13.04 5.92
C GLY A 109 10.97 11.80 6.30
N SER A 110 10.89 11.34 7.55
CA SER A 110 11.70 10.23 8.08
C SER A 110 10.93 8.91 8.16
N SER A 111 11.62 7.80 8.44
CA SER A 111 10.97 6.52 8.73
C SER A 111 10.40 6.38 10.14
N VAL A 112 10.47 7.43 10.96
CA VAL A 112 9.89 7.43 12.30
C VAL A 112 8.38 7.41 12.19
N HIS A 113 7.74 6.45 12.86
CA HIS A 113 6.28 6.39 12.94
C HIS A 113 5.74 7.54 13.81
N PRO A 114 4.58 8.17 13.48
CA PRO A 114 4.05 9.31 14.25
C PRO A 114 3.84 9.04 15.74
N GLU A 115 3.60 7.79 16.14
CA GLU A 115 3.48 7.39 17.54
C GLU A 115 4.78 7.60 18.35
N ALA A 116 5.93 7.55 17.68
CA ALA A 116 7.24 7.71 18.28
C ALA A 116 7.71 9.17 18.35
N TYR A 117 6.97 10.12 17.78
CA TYR A 117 7.33 11.55 17.79
C TYR A 117 7.56 12.09 19.21
N PRO A 118 6.72 11.77 20.21
CA PRO A 118 6.96 12.20 21.59
C PRO A 118 8.24 11.63 22.22
N VAL A 119 8.72 10.48 21.74
CA VAL A 119 9.97 9.88 22.22
C VAL A 119 11.16 10.57 21.57
N VAL A 120 11.15 10.72 20.24
CA VAL A 120 12.24 11.40 19.51
C VAL A 120 12.42 12.84 19.97
N ARG A 121 11.32 13.58 20.16
CA ARG A 121 11.35 14.97 20.65
C ARG A 121 11.85 15.12 22.09
N ARG A 122 11.91 14.05 22.88
CA ARG A 122 12.50 14.07 24.23
C ARG A 122 13.99 13.76 24.25
N MET A 123 14.54 13.25 23.15
CA MET A 123 15.96 12.91 23.01
C MET A 123 16.78 14.00 22.30
N GLY A 124 16.12 14.96 21.64
CA GLY A 124 16.74 16.06 20.91
C GLY A 124 16.66 17.40 21.62
#